data_AF-A0A7S2FFU6-F1
#
_entry.id   AF-A0A7S2FFU6-F1
#
_cell.length_a   1.000
_cell.length_b   1.000
_cell.length_c   1.000
_cell.angle_alpha   90.00
_cell.angle_beta   90.00
_cell.angle_gamma   90.00
#
_symmetry.space_group_name_H-M   'P 1'
#
loop_
_entity.id
_entity.type
_entity.pdbx_description
1 polymer ?
#
loop_
_entity_poly.entity_id
_entity_poly.type
_entity_poly.pdbx_seq_one_letter_code
_entity_poly.pdbx_strand_id
1 'polypeptide(L)'
;DALLLFRPEPLLKAIASEALRKIGIFTEQNLANTAWAFAKLLFSDPPLIDAISDAALARIGQFFPQALANLAWSLANQQVQNPTLMQSISAQSIAIMAQFNHQNISNLVWALATLGIFDDPLLNAISC
;
A
#
# COMPACT_ATOMS: atom_id res chain seq x y z
N ASP A 1 -11.52 -24.30 -8.55
CA ASP A 1 -10.83 -23.20 -9.25
C ASP A 1 -9.34 -23.52 -9.34
N ALA A 2 -8.82 -23.77 -10.54
CA ALA A 2 -7.51 -24.41 -10.75
C ALA A 2 -6.29 -23.48 -10.53
N LEU A 3 -6.54 -22.20 -10.24
CA LEU A 3 -5.51 -21.18 -10.00
C LEU A 3 -4.79 -21.31 -8.64
N LEU A 4 -5.29 -22.15 -7.73
CA LEU A 4 -4.70 -22.34 -6.40
C LEU A 4 -3.66 -23.47 -6.31
N LEU A 5 -3.50 -24.30 -7.35
CA LEU A 5 -2.69 -25.54 -7.26
C LEU A 5 -1.20 -25.39 -7.62
N PHE A 6 -0.75 -24.25 -8.11
CA PHE A 6 0.68 -24.02 -8.37
C PHE A 6 1.09 -22.59 -8.04
N ARG A 7 1.00 -22.23 -6.76
CA ARG A 7 1.62 -21.00 -6.26
C ARG A 7 3.11 -21.28 -6.07
N PRO A 8 4.04 -20.64 -6.80
CA PRO A 8 5.45 -20.93 -6.68
C PRO A 8 6.02 -20.20 -5.45
N GLU A 9 5.63 -20.64 -4.25
CA GLU A 9 6.05 -20.00 -2.98
C GLU A 9 7.56 -19.83 -2.86
N PRO A 10 8.42 -20.80 -3.25
CA PRO A 10 9.87 -20.60 -3.22
C PRO A 10 10.33 -19.43 -4.11
N LEU A 11 9.71 -19.26 -5.27
CA LEU A 11 9.99 -18.13 -6.16
C LEU A 11 9.53 -16.81 -5.53
N LEU A 12 8.34 -16.77 -4.94
CA LEU A 12 7.82 -15.56 -4.27
C LEU A 12 8.67 -15.17 -3.07
N LYS A 13 9.16 -16.15 -2.28
CA LYS A 13 10.13 -15.90 -1.20
C LYS A 13 11.46 -15.39 -1.73
N ALA A 14 11.96 -15.91 -2.84
CA ALA A 14 13.19 -15.42 -3.47
C ALA A 14 13.02 -13.97 -3.97
N ILE A 15 11.88 -13.65 -4.58
CA ILE A 15 11.54 -12.28 -5.00
C ILE A 15 11.45 -11.36 -3.78
N ALA A 16 10.80 -11.78 -2.70
CA ALA A 16 10.70 -10.99 -1.47
C ALA A 16 12.08 -10.72 -0.87
N SER A 17 12.94 -11.73 -0.81
CA SER A 17 14.31 -11.61 -0.31
C SER A 17 15.15 -10.62 -1.13
N GLU A 18 15.01 -10.66 -2.46
CA GLU A 18 15.73 -9.73 -3.34
C GLU A 18 15.16 -8.31 -3.28
N ALA A 19 13.84 -8.17 -3.14
CA ALA A 19 13.19 -6.87 -2.92
C ALA A 19 13.65 -6.24 -1.59
N LEU A 20 13.75 -7.03 -0.51
CA LEU A 20 14.31 -6.60 0.77
C LEU A 20 15.74 -6.06 0.62
N ARG A 21 16.61 -6.78 -0.10
CA ARG A 21 17.99 -6.32 -0.36
C ARG A 21 18.06 -5.00 -1.13
N LYS A 22 17.07 -4.73 -1.99
CA LYS A 22 17.01 -3.55 -2.87
C LYS A 22 16.07 -2.46 -2.36
N ILE A 23 15.45 -2.62 -1.20
CA ILE A 23 14.41 -1.72 -0.71
C ILE A 23 14.89 -0.25 -0.64
N GLY A 24 16.18 -0.04 -0.31
CA GLY A 24 16.78 1.28 -0.22
C GLY A 24 16.78 2.07 -1.54
N ILE A 25 16.79 1.39 -2.70
CA ILE A 25 16.81 2.01 -4.03
C ILE A 25 15.43 2.04 -4.70
N PHE A 26 14.39 1.51 -4.06
CA PHE A 26 13.03 1.54 -4.61
C PHE A 26 12.49 2.98 -4.61
N THR A 27 11.83 3.36 -5.70
CA THR A 27 10.98 4.55 -5.73
C THR A 27 9.68 4.30 -4.95
N GLU A 28 8.95 5.36 -4.64
CA GLU A 28 7.58 5.32 -4.12
C GLU A 28 6.66 4.42 -4.97
N GLN A 29 6.79 4.48 -6.29
CA GLN A 29 6.06 3.59 -7.19
C GLN A 29 6.50 2.12 -7.04
N ASN A 30 7.80 1.84 -6.89
CA ASN A 30 8.28 0.48 -6.69
C ASN A 30 7.79 -0.11 -5.36
N LEU A 31 7.79 0.68 -4.28
CA LEU A 31 7.25 0.27 -2.98
C LEU A 31 5.77 -0.10 -3.08
N ALA A 32 4.96 0.80 -3.63
CA ALA A 32 3.51 0.60 -3.77
C ALA A 32 3.18 -0.59 -4.70
N ASN A 33 3.86 -0.70 -5.84
CA ASN A 33 3.61 -1.80 -6.79
C ASN A 33 4.04 -3.16 -6.23
N THR A 34 5.11 -3.22 -5.43
CA THR A 34 5.54 -4.46 -4.79
C THR A 34 4.53 -4.92 -3.76
N ALA A 35 4.07 -4.03 -2.88
CA ALA A 35 3.00 -4.33 -1.92
C ALA A 35 1.72 -4.80 -2.63
N TRP A 36 1.35 -4.11 -3.71
CA TRP A 36 0.16 -4.44 -4.51
C TRP A 36 0.27 -5.80 -5.19
N ALA A 37 1.42 -6.11 -5.79
CA ALA A 37 1.64 -7.40 -6.42
C ALA A 37 1.52 -8.56 -5.42
N PHE A 38 2.12 -8.43 -4.23
CA PHE A 38 2.04 -9.44 -3.18
C PHE A 38 0.61 -9.63 -2.66
N ALA A 39 -0.12 -8.53 -2.45
CA ALA A 39 -1.55 -8.57 -2.12
C ALA A 39 -2.37 -9.29 -3.21
N LYS A 40 -2.15 -8.96 -4.49
CA LYS A 40 -2.84 -9.62 -5.62
C LYS A 40 -2.52 -11.10 -5.76
N LEU A 41 -1.32 -11.51 -5.39
CA LEU A 41 -0.90 -12.92 -5.37
C LEU A 41 -1.44 -13.67 -4.13
N LEU A 42 -2.15 -12.97 -3.24
CA LEU A 42 -2.64 -13.49 -1.96
C LEU A 42 -1.50 -14.12 -1.15
N PHE A 43 -0.30 -13.55 -1.26
CA PHE A 43 0.92 -14.05 -0.64
C PHE A 43 1.49 -12.98 0.28
N SER A 44 1.50 -13.29 1.58
CA SER A 44 2.03 -12.39 2.60
C SER A 44 3.47 -12.76 2.94
N ASP A 45 4.33 -11.76 2.97
CA ASP A 45 5.68 -11.85 3.51
C ASP A 45 5.85 -10.72 4.53
N PRO A 46 5.63 -10.98 5.83
CA PRO A 46 5.66 -9.94 6.86
C PRO A 46 6.96 -9.11 6.88
N PRO A 47 8.16 -9.71 6.76
CA PRO A 47 9.41 -8.94 6.69
C PRO A 47 9.44 -7.94 5.52
N LEU A 48 8.97 -8.34 4.33
CA LEU A 48 8.87 -7.43 3.19
C LEU A 48 7.83 -6.33 3.42
N ILE A 49 6.68 -6.64 4.01
CA ILE A 49 5.63 -5.66 4.31
C ILE A 49 6.13 -4.61 5.31
N ASP A 50 6.83 -5.04 6.35
CA ASP A 50 7.43 -4.15 7.36
C ASP A 50 8.48 -3.24 6.70
N ALA A 51 9.38 -3.81 5.89
CA ALA A 51 10.40 -3.03 5.19
C ALA A 51 9.82 -2.03 4.19
N ILE A 52 8.75 -2.40 3.46
CA ILE A 52 8.03 -1.46 2.58
C ILE A 52 7.39 -0.36 3.42
N SER A 53 6.80 -0.71 4.57
CA SER A 53 6.14 0.26 5.45
C SER A 53 7.13 1.29 5.99
N ASP A 54 8.28 0.86 6.48
CA ASP A 54 9.34 1.72 6.99
C ASP A 54 9.92 2.63 5.89
N ALA A 55 10.19 2.06 4.70
CA ALA A 55 10.69 2.82 3.56
C ALA A 55 9.65 3.85 3.06
N ALA A 56 8.37 3.49 3.06
CA ALA A 56 7.28 4.38 2.69
C ALA A 56 7.13 5.53 3.70
N LEU A 57 7.16 5.23 5.01
CA LEU A 57 7.11 6.24 6.07
C LEU A 57 8.22 7.28 5.91
N ALA A 58 9.46 6.83 5.68
CA ALA A 58 10.62 7.71 5.52
C ALA A 58 10.52 8.64 4.29
N ARG A 59 9.66 8.33 3.31
CA ARG A 59 9.59 9.01 2.01
C ARG A 59 8.18 9.44 1.64
N ILE A 60 7.22 9.41 2.57
CA ILE A 60 5.80 9.52 2.25
C ILE A 60 5.45 10.80 1.50
N GLY A 61 6.16 11.90 1.77
CA GLY A 61 5.98 13.18 1.07
C GLY A 61 6.33 13.15 -0.43
N GLN A 62 7.02 12.11 -0.90
CA GLN A 62 7.35 11.89 -2.31
C GLN A 62 6.27 11.08 -3.05
N PHE A 63 5.34 10.46 -2.32
CA PHE A 63 4.31 9.62 -2.91
C PHE A 63 3.26 10.47 -3.65
N PHE A 64 2.91 10.01 -4.84
CA PHE A 64 1.83 10.53 -5.68
C PHE A 64 0.53 9.72 -5.48
N PRO A 65 -0.64 10.21 -5.96
CA PRO A 65 -1.95 9.66 -5.62
C PRO A 65 -2.11 8.15 -5.84
N GLN A 66 -1.64 7.65 -6.99
CA GLN A 66 -1.72 6.22 -7.30
C GLN A 66 -0.85 5.38 -6.38
N ALA A 67 0.36 5.84 -6.01
CA ALA A 67 1.22 5.11 -5.09
C ALA A 67 0.60 5.04 -3.68
N LEU A 68 0.01 6.13 -3.19
CA LEU A 68 -0.70 6.16 -1.90
C LEU A 68 -1.90 5.22 -1.90
N ALA A 69 -2.75 5.32 -2.92
CA ALA A 69 -3.95 4.49 -3.04
C ALA A 69 -3.60 3.00 -3.16
N ASN A 70 -2.57 2.64 -3.94
CA ASN A 70 -2.13 1.26 -4.07
C ASN A 70 -1.54 0.74 -2.76
N LEU A 71 -0.75 1.53 -2.06
CA LEU A 71 -0.17 1.12 -0.78
C LEU A 71 -1.28 0.89 0.27
N ALA A 72 -2.21 1.83 0.43
CA ALA A 72 -3.36 1.67 1.33
C ALA A 72 -4.21 0.44 0.97
N TRP A 73 -4.53 0.26 -0.31
CA TRP A 73 -5.28 -0.89 -0.79
C TRP A 73 -4.56 -2.21 -0.49
N SER A 74 -3.24 -2.25 -0.62
CA SER A 74 -2.42 -3.44 -0.38
C SER A 74 -2.40 -3.84 1.09
N LEU A 75 -2.31 -2.86 2.00
CA LEU A 75 -2.39 -3.08 3.45
C LEU A 75 -3.78 -3.61 3.82
N ALA A 76 -4.83 -2.98 3.32
CA ALA A 76 -6.21 -3.40 3.55
C ALA A 76 -6.50 -4.81 3.01
N ASN A 77 -6.06 -5.12 1.78
CA ASN A 77 -6.26 -6.42 1.16
C ASN A 77 -5.58 -7.54 1.96
N GLN A 78 -4.40 -7.26 2.51
CA GLN A 78 -3.65 -8.20 3.36
C GLN A 78 -4.01 -8.12 4.85
N GLN A 79 -5.01 -7.32 5.23
CA GLN A 79 -5.46 -7.11 6.62
C GLN A 79 -4.32 -6.64 7.56
N VAL A 80 -3.35 -5.89 7.03
CA VAL A 80 -2.22 -5.35 7.78
C VAL A 80 -2.66 -4.09 8.52
N GLN A 81 -2.68 -4.16 9.84
CA GLN A 81 -2.97 -3.03 10.71
C GLN A 81 -1.67 -2.24 10.98
N ASN A 82 -1.47 -1.14 10.25
CA ASN A 82 -0.36 -0.20 10.47
C ASN A 82 -0.90 1.23 10.61
N PRO A 83 -1.36 1.63 11.82
CA PRO A 83 -1.99 2.93 12.03
C PRO A 83 -1.09 4.12 11.67
N THR A 84 0.21 4.03 11.97
CA THR A 84 1.19 5.10 11.70
C THR A 84 1.34 5.35 10.20
N LEU A 85 1.46 4.28 9.41
CA LEU A 85 1.52 4.39 7.95
C LEU A 85 0.19 4.87 7.36
N MET A 86 -0.95 4.36 7.84
CA MET A 86 -2.27 4.82 7.36
C MET A 86 -2.50 6.31 7.64
N GLN A 87 -2.13 6.80 8.83
CA GLN A 87 -2.17 8.23 9.15
C GLN A 87 -1.26 9.06 8.24
N SER A 88 -0.07 8.56 7.93
CA SER A 88 0.87 9.24 7.02
C SER A 88 0.36 9.27 5.57
N ILE A 89 -0.24 8.17 5.10
CA ILE A 89 -0.92 8.10 3.81
C ILE A 89 -2.06 9.12 3.76
N SER A 90 -2.87 9.20 4.82
CA SER A 90 -3.98 10.14 4.92
C SER A 90 -3.51 11.60 4.85
N ALA A 91 -2.54 11.97 5.69
CA ALA A 91 -1.98 13.32 5.72
C ALA A 91 -1.42 13.74 4.36
N GLN A 92 -0.66 12.85 3.70
CA GLN A 92 -0.15 13.14 2.36
C GLN A 92 -1.29 13.22 1.34
N SER A 93 -2.27 12.31 1.40
CA SER A 93 -3.42 12.32 0.47
C SER A 93 -4.20 13.63 0.56
N ILE A 94 -4.40 14.16 1.77
CA ILE A 94 -5.02 15.48 1.97
C ILE A 94 -4.19 16.58 1.32
N ALA A 95 -2.87 16.58 1.54
CA ALA A 95 -1.97 17.61 1.01
C ALA A 95 -1.95 17.69 -0.53
N ILE A 96 -2.18 16.57 -1.22
CA ILE A 96 -2.16 16.48 -2.68
C ILE A 96 -3.52 16.04 -3.28
N MET A 97 -4.63 16.24 -2.55
CA MET A 97 -5.96 15.73 -2.92
C MET A 97 -6.40 16.16 -4.33
N ALA A 98 -6.08 17.38 -4.74
CA ALA A 98 -6.43 17.90 -6.07
C ALA A 98 -5.81 17.10 -7.25
N GLN A 99 -4.82 16.25 -6.98
CA GLN A 99 -4.18 15.39 -7.99
C GLN A 99 -4.84 14.02 -8.11
N PHE A 100 -5.72 13.66 -7.18
CA PHE A 100 -6.37 12.35 -7.16
C PHE A 100 -7.39 12.22 -8.29
N ASN A 101 -7.39 11.07 -8.94
CA ASN A 101 -8.49 10.67 -9.81
C ASN A 101 -9.52 9.82 -9.04
N HIS A 102 -10.67 9.57 -9.67
CA HIS A 102 -11.78 8.80 -9.11
C HIS A 102 -11.37 7.39 -8.62
N GLN A 103 -10.45 6.72 -9.32
CA GLN A 103 -9.98 5.39 -8.93
C GLN A 103 -9.10 5.46 -7.66
N ASN A 104 -8.22 6.47 -7.56
CA ASN A 104 -7.37 6.65 -6.38
C ASN A 104 -8.22 6.89 -5.13
N ILE A 105 -9.23 7.76 -5.25
CA ILE A 105 -10.19 8.03 -4.17
C ILE A 105 -10.93 6.75 -3.78
N SER A 106 -11.48 6.03 -4.75
CA SER A 106 -12.25 4.80 -4.49
C SER A 106 -11.42 3.75 -3.75
N ASN A 107 -10.16 3.56 -4.15
CA ASN A 107 -9.25 2.63 -3.49
C ASN A 107 -8.91 3.06 -2.07
N LEU A 108 -8.68 4.36 -1.84
CA LEU A 108 -8.34 4.90 -0.53
C LEU A 108 -9.52 4.75 0.44
N VAL A 109 -10.73 5.13 0.04
CA VAL A 109 -11.95 4.98 0.85
C VAL A 109 -12.23 3.50 1.14
N TRP A 110 -12.10 2.63 0.14
CA TRP A 110 -12.27 1.20 0.34
C TRP A 110 -11.26 0.63 1.34
N ALA A 111 -10.00 1.07 1.28
CA ALA A 111 -8.97 0.64 2.21
C ALA A 111 -9.28 1.05 3.66
N LEU A 112 -9.72 2.30 3.87
CA LEU A 112 -10.15 2.78 5.20
C LEU A 112 -11.31 1.95 5.75
N ALA A 113 -12.36 1.75 4.94
CA ALA A 113 -13.53 0.98 5.33
C ALA A 113 -13.15 -0.48 5.66
N THR A 114 -12.28 -1.09 4.85
CA THR A 114 -11.82 -2.48 5.04
C THR A 114 -10.99 -2.65 6.31
N LEU A 115 -10.18 -1.66 6.66
CA LEU A 115 -9.39 -1.67 7.90
C LEU A 115 -10.17 -1.19 9.13
N GLY A 116 -11.42 -0.73 8.96
CA GLY A 116 -12.24 -0.17 10.03
C GLY A 116 -11.73 1.19 10.53
N ILE A 117 -11.04 1.95 9.68
CA ILE A 117 -10.46 3.25 10.02
C ILE A 117 -11.46 4.35 9.66
N PHE A 118 -11.79 5.18 10.64
CA PHE A 118 -12.60 6.38 10.44
C PHE A 118 -11.69 7.61 10.49
N ASP A 119 -11.47 8.24 9.34
CA ASP A 119 -10.55 9.37 9.15
C ASP A 119 -11.32 10.61 8.69
N ASP A 120 -11.88 11.36 9.65
CA ASP A 120 -12.70 12.55 9.38
C ASP A 120 -12.00 13.58 8.49
N PRO A 121 -10.72 13.97 8.74
CA PRO A 121 -10.02 14.93 7.87
C PRO A 121 -9.97 14.48 6.42
N LEU A 122 -9.63 13.21 6.16
CA LEU A 122 -9.52 12.70 4.79
C LEU A 122 -10.89 12.56 4.12
N LEU A 123 -11.91 12.08 4.84
CA LEU A 123 -13.27 11.96 4.32
C LEU A 123 -13.86 13.33 3.94
N ASN A 124 -13.59 14.37 4.75
CA ASN A 124 -13.96 15.74 4.41
C ASN A 124 -13.21 16.26 3.18
N ALA A 125 -11.90 15.97 3.06
CA ALA A 125 -11.10 16.39 1.91
C ALA A 125 -11.56 15.74 0.60
N ILE A 126 -12.06 14.51 0.63
CA ILE A 126 -12.59 13.79 -0.54
C ILE A 126 -13.95 14.33 -0.99
N SER A 127 -14.72 14.93 -0.07
CA SER A 127 -16.09 15.37 -0.32
C SER A 127 -16.20 16.81 -0.86
N CYS A 128 -15.09 17.55 -0.91
CA CYS A 128 -15.01 18.94 -1.39
C CYS A 128 -14.64 19.02 -2.87
#